data_AF-A0A101PCU8-F1
#
_entry.id   AF-A0A101PCU8-F1
#
_cell.length_a   1.000
_cell.length_b   1.000
_cell.length_c   1.000
_cell.angle_alpha   90.00
_cell.angle_beta   90.00
_cell.angle_gamma   90.00
#
_symmetry.space_group_name_H-M   'P 1'
#
loop_
_entity.id
_entity.type
_entity.pdbx_description
1 polymer ?
#
loop_
_entity_poly.entity_id
_entity_poly.type
_entity_poly.pdbx_seq_one_letter_code
_entity_poly.pdbx_strand_id
1 'polypeptide(L)' 'MKLLLDSTRCQGYGLCQEPAPELIGLDEWGYAHVRVSELPADGADGVEAAVAACPNSALRLVK' A
#
# COMPACT_ATOMS: atom_id res chain seq x y z
N MET A 1 0.02 -13.20 5.81
CA MET A 1 0.54 -11.83 5.69
C MET A 1 -0.58 -10.89 5.29
N LYS A 2 -0.60 -9.69 5.85
CA LYS A 2 -1.63 -8.69 5.59
C LYS A 2 -1.03 -7.31 5.31
N LEU A 3 -1.48 -6.67 4.24
CA LEU A 3 -1.18 -5.28 3.93
C LEU A 3 -2.15 -4.37 4.68
N LEU A 4 -1.61 -3.43 5.44
CA LEU A 4 -2.37 -2.46 6.22
C LEU A 4 -2.01 -1.05 5.79
N LEU A 5 -3.02 -0.19 5.70
CA LEU A 5 -2.89 1.24 5.51
C LEU A 5 -3.36 1.96 6.78
N ASP A 6 -2.53 2.88 7.27
CA ASP A 6 -2.90 3.89 8.24
C ASP A 6 -3.31 5.17 7.50
N SER A 7 -4.61 5.39 7.36
CA SER A 7 -5.15 6.56 6.66
C SER A 7 -4.83 7.87 7.36
N THR A 8 -4.55 7.86 8.67
CA THR A 8 -4.18 9.08 9.42
C THR A 8 -2.77 9.56 9.11
N ARG A 9 -1.95 8.69 8.50
CA ARG A 9 -0.57 8.98 8.07
C ARG A 9 -0.45 9.13 6.55
N CYS A 10 -1.48 8.77 5.80
CA CYS A 10 -1.45 8.90 4.35
C CYS A 10 -1.57 10.38 3.97
N GLN A 11 -0.57 10.91 3.26
CA GLN A 11 -0.56 12.32 2.83
C GLN A 11 -0.80 12.50 1.33
N GLY A 12 -1.32 11.48 0.64
CA GLY A 12 -1.70 11.61 -0.77
C GLY A 12 -0.56 11.61 -1.80
N TYR A 13 0.62 11.08 -1.48
CA TYR A 13 1.79 11.11 -2.39
C TYR A 13 1.64 10.27 -3.67
N GLY A 14 0.77 9.26 -3.66
CA GLY A 14 0.52 8.36 -4.81
C GLY A 14 1.64 7.37 -5.18
N LEU A 15 2.84 7.49 -4.62
CA LEU A 15 4.02 6.67 -5.00
C LEU A 15 3.86 5.16 -4.77
N CYS A 16 2.99 4.76 -3.84
CA CYS A 16 2.77 3.36 -3.52
C CYS A 16 1.95 2.59 -4.58
N GLN A 17 1.25 3.28 -5.49
CA GLN A 17 0.34 2.62 -6.43
C GLN A 17 1.05 2.06 -7.67
N GLU A 18 2.15 2.68 -8.11
CA GLU A 18 2.93 2.19 -9.26
C GLU A 18 3.52 0.79 -9.05
N PRO A 19 4.17 0.47 -7.91
CA PRO A 19 4.72 -0.87 -7.69
C PRO A 19 3.67 -1.96 -7.45
N ALA A 20 2.47 -1.62 -6.94
CA ALA A 20 1.44 -2.61 -6.60
C ALA A 20 0.02 -2.13 -6.97
N PRO A 21 -0.27 -1.90 -8.26
CA PRO A 21 -1.53 -1.32 -8.73
C PRO A 21 -2.75 -2.22 -8.46
N GLU A 22 -2.54 -3.53 -8.40
CA GLU A 22 -3.56 -4.52 -8.02
C GLU A 22 -3.90 -4.51 -6.53
N LEU A 23 -2.97 -4.11 -5.66
CA LEU A 23 -3.16 -4.09 -4.21
C LEU A 23 -3.65 -2.73 -3.71
N ILE A 24 -3.23 -1.65 -4.36
CA ILE A 24 -3.44 -0.28 -3.89
C ILE A 24 -4.19 0.52 -4.95
N GLY A 25 -5.28 1.14 -4.53
CA GLY A 25 -5.96 2.17 -5.31
C GLY A 25 -5.66 3.55 -4.74
N LEU A 26 -5.74 4.57 -5.59
CA LEU A 26 -5.76 5.96 -5.17
C LEU A 26 -7.14 6.53 -5.45
N ASP A 27 -7.61 7.42 -4.59
CA ASP A 27 -8.76 8.27 -4.90
C ASP A 27 -8.37 9.47 -5.77
N GLU A 28 -9.34 10.35 -6.06
CA GLU A 28 -9.14 11.55 -6.87
C GLU A 28 -8.19 12.59 -6.24
N TRP A 29 -7.89 12.46 -4.94
CA TRP A 29 -6.97 13.33 -4.20
C TRP A 29 -5.61 12.64 -3.92
N GLY A 30 -5.39 11.45 -4.47
CA GLY A 30 -4.13 10.70 -4.32
C GLY A 30 -4.00 9.92 -3.00
N TYR A 31 -5.04 9.90 -2.15
CA TYR A 31 -5.01 9.09 -0.93
C TYR A 31 -5.18 7.62 -1.27
N ALA A 32 -4.36 6.80 -0.64
CA ALA A 32 -4.36 5.37 -0.87
C ALA A 32 -5.57 4.69 -0.20
N HIS A 33 -6.02 3.59 -0.78
CA HIS A 33 -6.83 2.57 -0.12
C HIS A 33 -6.31 1.18 -0.53
N VAL A 34 -6.46 0.21 0.38
CA VAL A 34 -6.07 -1.18 0.11
C VAL A 34 -7.23 -1.91 -0.57
N ARG A 35 -7.01 -2.39 -1.79
CA ARG A 35 -7.95 -3.20 -2.56
C ARG A 35 -7.98 -4.64 -2.07
N VAL A 36 -6.79 -5.20 -1.83
CA VAL A 36 -6.58 -6.57 -1.36
C VAL A 36 -5.66 -6.51 -0.15
N SER A 37 -6.21 -6.83 1.03
CA SER A 37 -5.44 -6.77 2.28
C SER A 37 -4.80 -8.10 2.65
N GLU A 38 -5.40 -9.23 2.27
CA GLU A 38 -4.87 -10.56 2.55
C GLU A 38 -3.99 -11.03 1.40
N LEU A 39 -2.74 -11.38 1.72
CA LEU A 39 -1.74 -11.77 0.75
C LEU A 39 -1.33 -13.23 0.96
N PRO A 40 -0.95 -13.94 -0.12
CA PRO A 40 -0.29 -15.23 -0.03
C PRO A 40 0.92 -15.22 0.94
N ALA A 41 1.31 -16.41 1.40
CA ALA A 41 2.41 -16.54 2.37
C ALA A 41 3.77 -16.11 1.79
N ASP A 42 3.94 -16.25 0.48
CA ASP A 42 5.06 -15.78 -0.34
C ASP A 42 4.95 -14.29 -0.73
N GLY A 43 3.86 -13.62 -0.37
CA GLY A 43 3.60 -12.22 -0.66
C GLY A 43 2.81 -12.00 -1.94
N ALA A 44 2.80 -10.74 -2.39
CA ALA A 44 2.27 -10.35 -3.69
C ALA A 44 3.29 -9.48 -4.38
N ASP A 45 3.31 -9.53 -5.71
CA ASP A 45 4.27 -8.78 -6.51
C ASP A 45 4.23 -7.29 -6.15
N GLY A 46 5.42 -6.70 -5.99
CA GLY A 46 5.56 -5.27 -5.74
C GLY A 46 5.09 -4.76 -4.37
N VAL A 47 4.52 -5.60 -3.49
CA VAL A 47 3.98 -5.13 -2.20
C VAL A 47 5.06 -4.52 -1.28
N GLU A 48 6.25 -5.11 -1.25
CA GLU A 48 7.36 -4.59 -0.45
C GLU A 48 7.85 -3.24 -1.00
N ALA A 49 7.91 -3.11 -2.33
CA ALA A 49 8.24 -1.86 -3.00
C ALA A 49 7.18 -0.78 -2.73
N ALA A 50 5.90 -1.13 -2.72
CA ALA A 50 4.82 -0.21 -2.38
C ALA A 50 4.89 0.31 -0.94
N VAL A 51 5.25 -0.57 0.02
CA VAL A 51 5.48 -0.18 1.41
C VAL A 51 6.69 0.75 1.52
N ALA A 52 7.80 0.42 0.85
CA ALA A 52 9.03 1.22 0.85
C ALA A 52 8.86 2.58 0.15
N ALA A 53 8.00 2.67 -0.86
CA ALA A 53 7.73 3.89 -1.60
C ALA A 53 6.98 4.96 -0.77
N CYS A 54 6.35 4.60 0.35
CA CYS A 54 5.57 5.54 1.15
C CYS A 54 6.48 6.43 2.03
N PRO A 55 6.59 7.75 1.77
CA PRO A 55 7.52 8.62 2.51
C PRO A 55 7.17 8.79 3.99
N ASN A 56 5.89 8.60 4.34
CA ASN A 56 5.40 8.75 5.71
C ASN A 56 5.09 7.41 6.41
N SER A 57 5.51 6.29 5.79
CA SER A 57 5.28 4.92 6.27
C SER A 57 3.83 4.63 6.69
N ALA A 58 2.87 5.08 5.86
CA ALA A 58 1.45 4.82 6.07
C ALA A 58 1.07 3.36 5.77
N LEU A 59 1.85 2.67 4.93
CA LEU A 59 1.67 1.26 4.59
C LEU A 59 2.58 0.37 5.43
N ARG A 60 2.10 -0.82 5.81
CA ARG A 60 2.89 -1.85 6.50
C ARG A 60 2.41 -3.25 6.18
N LEU A 61 3.34 -4.21 6.24
CA LEU A 61 3.05 -5.63 6.22
C LEU A 61 3.06 -6.17 7.65
N VAL A 62 2.05 -6.98 7.98
CA VAL A 62 2.01 -7.77 9.22
C VAL A 62 1.89 -9.24 8.88
N LYS A 63 2.51 -10.12 9.66
CA LYS A 63 2.46 -11.56 9.41
C LYS A 63 1.06 -12.12 9.66
#